data_AF-W1VDD5-F1
#
_entry.id   AF-W1VDD5-F1
#
_cell.length_a   1.000
_cell.length_b   1.000
_cell.length_c   1.000
_cell.angle_alpha   90.00
_cell.angle_beta   90.00
_cell.angle_gamma   90.00
#
_symmetry.space_group_name_H-M   'P 1'
#
loop_
_entity.id
_entity.type
_entity.pdbx_description
1 polymer ?
#
loop_
_entity_poly.entity_id
_entity_poly.type
_entity_poly.pdbx_seq_one_letter_code
_entity_poly.pdbx_strand_id
1 'polypeptide(L)'
;MKDLSAPAVAALRQAQEPIIEHALDRISAAHPWYRTLAEPARKQIAAVARLGVTMFVDSIEFPDTAVAPGKIFSVAPAALTGTITLEQTLGMVRTALDVVVEEAPQAVPEQDHDALTVLVLTFGRDVGFAAAEVYARAAEARGAWDARLESVAVDSMLHGSPEEAASRAGSAGWSGNGPVVAIAARASL
;
A
#
# COMPACT_ATOMS: atom_id res chain seq x y z
N MET A 1 -13.70 24.90 -4.29
CA MET A 1 -14.45 23.66 -4.59
C MET A 1 -15.81 23.83 -3.92
N LYS A 2 -16.94 23.50 -4.56
CA LYS A 2 -18.25 23.65 -3.90
C LYS A 2 -18.30 22.63 -2.75
N ASP A 3 -18.42 23.10 -1.52
CA ASP A 3 -18.55 22.22 -0.36
C ASP A 3 -19.87 21.44 -0.48
N LEU A 4 -19.82 20.14 -0.15
CA LEU A 4 -21.01 19.30 -0.15
C LEU A 4 -22.02 19.82 0.87
N SER A 5 -23.30 19.77 0.52
CA SER A 5 -24.35 20.23 1.42
C SER A 5 -24.40 19.36 2.69
N ALA A 6 -24.75 19.93 3.85
CA ALA A 6 -24.88 19.15 5.08
C ALA A 6 -25.83 17.93 4.95
N PRO A 7 -26.96 18.02 4.22
CA PRO A 7 -27.78 16.85 3.90
C PRO A 7 -27.05 15.78 3.08
N ALA A 8 -26.17 16.17 2.13
CA ALA A 8 -25.38 15.24 1.34
C ALA A 8 -24.38 14.47 2.21
N VAL A 9 -23.69 15.16 3.14
CA VAL A 9 -22.77 14.51 4.09
C VAL A 9 -23.52 13.49 4.98
N ALA A 10 -24.69 13.87 5.49
CA ALA A 10 -25.53 12.97 6.30
C ALA A 10 -26.01 11.75 5.51
N ALA A 11 -26.43 11.93 4.25
CA ALA A 11 -26.87 10.84 3.40
C ALA A 11 -25.71 9.90 3.01
N LEU A 12 -24.53 10.46 2.73
CA LEU A 12 -23.32 9.68 2.47
C LEU A 12 -22.92 8.83 3.69
N ARG A 13 -23.01 9.39 4.89
CA ARG A 13 -22.76 8.67 6.16
C ARG A 13 -23.75 7.51 6.36
N GLN A 14 -25.01 7.67 5.96
CA GLN A 14 -26.00 6.59 6.02
C GLN A 14 -25.73 5.49 4.97
N ALA A 15 -25.22 5.85 3.80
CA ALA A 15 -24.91 4.91 2.72
C ALA A 15 -23.55 4.21 2.87
N GLN A 16 -22.72 4.64 3.82
CA GLN A 16 -21.35 4.18 3.98
C GLN A 16 -21.24 2.64 4.17
N GLU A 17 -22.04 2.06 5.06
CA GLU A 17 -21.94 0.63 5.37
C GLU A 17 -22.31 -0.26 4.16
N PRO A 18 -23.44 -0.03 3.46
CA PRO A 18 -23.74 -0.72 2.20
C PRO A 18 -22.63 -0.59 1.14
N ILE A 19 -22.08 0.61 0.94
CA ILE A 19 -21.01 0.84 -0.05
C ILE A 19 -19.76 0.01 0.29
N ILE A 20 -19.42 -0.08 1.58
CA ILE A 20 -18.29 -0.90 2.03
C ILE A 20 -18.55 -2.38 1.76
N GLU A 21 -19.75 -2.88 2.08
CA GLU A 21 -20.11 -4.28 1.85
C GLU A 21 -20.05 -4.62 0.35
N HIS A 22 -20.64 -3.79 -0.50
CA HIS A 22 -20.58 -3.95 -1.95
C HIS A 22 -19.15 -3.87 -2.51
N ALA A 23 -18.32 -2.98 -1.97
CA ALA A 23 -16.91 -2.89 -2.36
C ALA A 23 -16.15 -4.18 -2.01
N LEU A 24 -16.38 -4.75 -0.83
CA LEU A 24 -15.75 -6.01 -0.42
C LEU A 24 -16.24 -7.20 -1.23
N ASP A 25 -17.52 -7.24 -1.57
CA ASP A 25 -18.09 -8.26 -2.45
C ASP A 25 -17.54 -8.15 -3.87
N ARG A 26 -17.43 -6.93 -4.40
CA ARG A 26 -16.83 -6.68 -5.73
C ARG A 26 -15.36 -7.06 -5.74
N ILE A 27 -14.61 -6.77 -4.68
CA ILE A 27 -13.22 -7.21 -4.52
C ILE A 27 -13.15 -8.74 -4.55
N SER A 28 -13.97 -9.42 -3.76
CA SER A 28 -13.99 -10.89 -3.68
C SER A 28 -14.32 -11.56 -5.03
N ALA A 29 -15.23 -10.95 -5.80
CA ALA A 29 -15.60 -11.40 -7.13
C ALA A 29 -14.52 -11.14 -8.18
N ALA A 30 -13.95 -9.93 -8.20
CA ALA A 30 -12.99 -9.49 -9.22
C ALA A 30 -11.57 -10.05 -9.02
N HIS A 31 -11.20 -10.37 -7.77
CA HIS A 31 -9.86 -10.80 -7.39
C HIS A 31 -9.88 -12.23 -6.81
N PRO A 32 -9.81 -13.31 -7.62
CA PRO A 32 -9.92 -14.68 -7.12
C PRO A 32 -8.92 -15.05 -6.01
N TRP A 33 -7.70 -14.50 -6.07
CA TRP A 33 -6.66 -14.69 -5.06
C TRP A 33 -7.05 -14.15 -3.67
N TYR A 34 -7.95 -13.17 -3.60
CA TYR A 34 -8.42 -12.63 -2.32
C TYR A 34 -9.10 -13.72 -1.49
N ARG A 35 -9.83 -14.64 -2.15
CA ARG A 35 -10.52 -15.75 -1.49
C ARG A 35 -9.56 -16.83 -0.99
N THR A 36 -8.34 -16.90 -1.52
CA THR A 36 -7.32 -17.87 -1.09
C THR A 36 -6.54 -17.40 0.14
N LEU A 37 -6.66 -16.13 0.53
CA LEU A 37 -6.02 -15.60 1.74
C LEU A 37 -6.54 -16.29 3.01
N ALA A 38 -5.69 -16.36 4.06
CA ALA A 38 -6.16 -16.78 5.37
C ALA A 38 -7.18 -15.77 5.95
N GLU A 39 -8.07 -16.25 6.82
CA GLU A 39 -9.12 -15.41 7.43
C GLU A 39 -8.60 -14.14 8.11
N PRO A 40 -7.48 -14.18 8.89
CA PRO A 40 -6.93 -12.96 9.50
C PRO A 40 -6.55 -11.89 8.47
N ALA A 41 -5.96 -12.28 7.33
CA ALA A 41 -5.58 -11.35 6.27
C ALA A 41 -6.82 -10.72 5.60
N ARG A 42 -7.86 -11.51 5.33
CA ARG A 42 -9.12 -10.97 4.78
C ARG A 42 -9.82 -10.01 5.74
N LYS A 43 -9.90 -10.36 7.03
CA LYS A 43 -10.47 -9.48 8.07
C LYS A 43 -9.72 -8.15 8.15
N GLN A 44 -8.41 -8.19 8.03
CA GLN A 44 -7.59 -7.00 8.04
C GLN A 44 -7.81 -6.12 6.80
N ILE A 45 -7.90 -6.71 5.61
CA ILE A 45 -8.24 -5.97 4.37
C ILE A 45 -9.61 -5.31 4.52
N ALA A 46 -10.61 -6.01 5.06
CA ALA A 46 -11.93 -5.45 5.32
C ALA A 46 -11.88 -4.27 6.31
N ALA A 47 -11.06 -4.35 7.36
CA ALA A 47 -10.87 -3.25 8.31
C ALA A 47 -10.24 -2.01 7.65
N VAL A 48 -9.27 -2.22 6.75
CA VAL A 48 -8.64 -1.13 5.97
C VAL A 48 -9.65 -0.48 5.03
N ALA A 49 -10.46 -1.27 4.32
CA ALA A 49 -11.51 -0.75 3.43
C ALA A 49 -12.52 0.11 4.21
N ARG A 50 -12.99 -0.38 5.37
CA ARG A 50 -13.88 0.36 6.29
C ARG A 50 -13.28 1.69 6.71
N LEU A 51 -12.02 1.67 7.17
CA LEU A 51 -11.33 2.90 7.57
C LEU A 51 -11.18 3.88 6.40
N GLY A 52 -10.89 3.39 5.19
CA GLY A 52 -10.75 4.23 4.02
C GLY A 52 -12.01 5.01 3.69
N VAL A 53 -13.17 4.36 3.73
CA VAL A 53 -14.45 5.04 3.49
C VAL A 53 -14.77 6.00 4.64
N THR A 54 -14.49 5.65 5.90
CA THR A 54 -14.66 6.60 7.03
C THR A 54 -13.79 7.84 6.85
N MET A 55 -12.50 7.65 6.53
CA MET A 55 -11.58 8.76 6.30
C MET A 55 -12.02 9.63 5.11
N PHE A 56 -12.61 9.02 4.08
CA PHE A 56 -13.16 9.76 2.96
C PHE A 56 -14.33 10.66 3.40
N VAL A 57 -15.30 10.12 4.13
CA VAL A 57 -16.44 10.90 4.66
C VAL A 57 -15.95 12.00 5.60
N ASP A 58 -15.02 11.69 6.50
CA ASP A 58 -14.42 12.67 7.42
C ASP A 58 -13.66 13.77 6.67
N SER A 59 -13.01 13.44 5.55
CA SER A 59 -12.30 14.44 4.72
C SER A 59 -13.23 15.45 4.06
N ILE A 60 -14.49 15.08 3.85
CA ILE A 60 -15.54 15.94 3.33
C ILE A 60 -16.12 16.80 4.46
N GLU A 61 -16.40 16.18 5.61
CA GLU A 61 -17.06 16.85 6.73
C GLU A 61 -16.13 17.83 7.46
N PHE A 62 -14.83 17.51 7.54
CA PHE A 62 -13.84 18.27 8.30
C PHE A 62 -12.55 18.51 7.50
N PRO A 63 -12.60 19.23 6.36
CA PRO A 63 -11.47 19.37 5.44
C PRO A 63 -10.22 19.97 6.10
N ASP A 64 -10.37 20.90 7.05
CA ASP A 64 -9.26 21.57 7.74
C ASP A 64 -8.54 20.68 8.77
N THR A 65 -9.22 19.63 9.26
CA THR A 65 -8.67 18.71 10.28
C THR A 65 -8.55 17.28 9.76
N ALA A 66 -8.85 17.07 8.47
CA ALA A 66 -8.83 15.76 7.85
C ALA A 66 -7.43 15.15 7.94
N VAL A 67 -7.39 13.93 8.45
CA VAL A 67 -6.15 13.16 8.48
C VAL A 67 -5.78 12.79 7.03
N ALA A 68 -4.51 12.99 6.66
CA ALA A 68 -4.03 12.67 5.32
C ALA A 68 -4.44 11.24 4.89
N PRO A 69 -4.99 11.03 3.68
CA PRO A 69 -5.49 9.73 3.21
C PRO A 69 -4.48 8.58 3.39
N GLY A 70 -3.18 8.88 3.27
CA GLY A 70 -2.11 7.90 3.44
C GLY A 70 -1.98 7.29 4.84
N LYS A 71 -2.64 7.86 5.86
CA LYS A 71 -2.70 7.25 7.20
C LYS A 71 -3.55 5.98 7.25
N ILE A 72 -4.37 5.71 6.23
CA ILE A 72 -5.10 4.43 6.10
C ILE A 72 -4.15 3.22 6.16
N PHE A 73 -2.94 3.36 5.60
CA PHE A 73 -1.93 2.30 5.60
C PHE A 73 -1.03 2.32 6.84
N SER A 74 -1.19 3.30 7.75
CA SER A 74 -0.46 3.30 9.02
C SER A 74 -1.05 2.33 10.05
N VAL A 75 -2.33 1.99 9.91
CA VAL A 75 -3.01 0.93 10.70
C VAL A 75 -3.09 -0.41 9.97
N ALA A 76 -2.79 -0.44 8.67
CA ALA A 76 -2.60 -1.68 7.93
C ALA A 76 -1.17 -2.15 8.23
N PRO A 77 -0.96 -3.21 9.03
CA PRO A 77 0.39 -3.61 9.38
C PRO A 77 1.23 -3.88 8.13
N ALA A 78 2.54 -3.62 8.27
CA ALA A 78 3.57 -4.04 7.32
C ALA A 78 3.49 -5.54 6.95
N ALA A 79 2.70 -6.33 7.69
CA ALA A 79 2.29 -7.69 7.35
C ALA A 79 1.63 -7.81 5.96
N LEU A 80 0.90 -6.81 5.45
CA LEU A 80 0.31 -6.90 4.10
C LEU A 80 1.37 -6.79 3.01
N THR A 81 2.40 -5.96 3.19
CA THR A 81 3.54 -5.84 2.28
C THR A 81 4.35 -7.14 2.10
N GLY A 82 4.09 -8.17 2.93
CA GLY A 82 4.62 -9.52 2.76
C GLY A 82 3.57 -10.59 2.43
N THR A 83 2.28 -10.26 2.48
CA THR A 83 1.17 -11.20 2.22
C THR A 83 0.59 -11.03 0.83
N ILE A 84 0.53 -9.79 0.34
CA ILE A 84 -0.03 -9.43 -0.97
C ILE A 84 0.96 -8.53 -1.70
N THR A 85 0.88 -8.50 -3.01
CA THR A 85 1.75 -7.66 -3.85
C THR A 85 1.22 -6.22 -3.95
N LEU A 86 2.08 -5.30 -4.41
CA LEU A 86 1.66 -3.94 -4.75
C LEU A 86 0.55 -3.96 -5.82
N GLU A 87 0.71 -4.79 -6.85
CA GLU A 87 -0.27 -4.97 -7.92
C GLU A 87 -1.64 -5.39 -7.35
N GLN A 88 -1.65 -6.39 -6.46
CA GLN A 88 -2.86 -6.85 -5.79
C GLN A 88 -3.50 -5.76 -4.93
N THR A 89 -2.68 -4.98 -4.21
CA THR A 89 -3.16 -3.85 -3.39
C THR A 89 -3.81 -2.78 -4.26
N LEU A 90 -3.14 -2.33 -5.32
CA LEU A 90 -3.67 -1.33 -6.24
C LEU A 90 -4.91 -1.84 -6.99
N GLY A 91 -4.96 -3.12 -7.33
CA GLY A 91 -6.13 -3.77 -7.92
C GLY A 91 -7.36 -3.68 -7.01
N MET A 92 -7.19 -3.97 -5.71
CA MET A 92 -8.28 -3.84 -4.73
C MET A 92 -8.70 -2.39 -4.52
N VAL A 93 -7.74 -1.45 -4.42
CA VAL A 93 -8.02 -0.01 -4.27
C VAL A 93 -8.84 0.48 -5.46
N ARG A 94 -8.45 0.12 -6.68
CA ARG A 94 -9.20 0.47 -7.90
C ARG A 94 -10.62 -0.08 -7.84
N THR A 95 -10.80 -1.36 -7.53
CA THR A 95 -12.13 -1.97 -7.44
C THR A 95 -13.02 -1.31 -6.38
N ALA A 96 -12.46 -0.98 -5.20
CA ALA A 96 -13.20 -0.26 -4.17
C ALA A 96 -13.58 1.15 -4.63
N LEU A 97 -12.67 1.87 -5.29
CA LEU A 97 -12.94 3.20 -5.84
C LEU A 97 -14.01 3.16 -6.93
N ASP A 98 -13.98 2.17 -7.82
CA ASP A 98 -15.01 2.01 -8.85
C ASP A 98 -16.41 1.90 -8.20
N VAL A 99 -16.55 1.11 -7.13
CA VAL A 99 -17.82 1.00 -6.38
C VAL A 99 -18.22 2.32 -5.72
N VAL A 100 -17.29 3.01 -5.06
CA VAL A 100 -17.60 4.29 -4.41
C VAL A 100 -17.99 5.36 -5.46
N VAL A 101 -17.32 5.39 -6.61
CA VAL A 101 -17.67 6.30 -7.72
C VAL A 101 -19.04 5.98 -8.31
N GLU A 102 -19.39 4.70 -8.42
CA GLU A 102 -20.70 4.24 -8.92
C GLU A 102 -21.83 4.56 -7.92
N GLU A 103 -21.63 4.32 -6.63
CA GLU A 103 -22.70 4.29 -5.64
C GLU A 103 -22.83 5.56 -4.79
N ALA A 104 -21.71 6.20 -4.40
CA ALA A 104 -21.76 7.35 -3.49
C ALA A 104 -22.54 8.55 -4.06
N PRO A 105 -22.42 8.92 -5.35
CA PRO A 105 -23.27 9.95 -5.95
C PRO A 105 -24.75 9.63 -5.82
N GLN A 106 -25.15 8.37 -6.01
CA GLN A 106 -26.57 7.97 -5.95
C GLN A 106 -27.18 8.11 -4.54
N ALA A 107 -26.35 8.19 -3.50
CA ALA A 107 -26.79 8.40 -2.13
C ALA A 107 -27.05 9.88 -1.80
N VAL A 108 -26.61 10.83 -2.64
CA VAL A 108 -26.70 12.27 -2.37
C VAL A 108 -27.58 12.99 -3.42
N PRO A 109 -28.04 14.22 -3.15
CA PRO A 109 -28.81 15.00 -4.12
C PRO A 109 -28.06 15.20 -5.45
N GLU A 110 -28.79 15.19 -6.56
CA GLU A 110 -28.24 15.26 -7.93
C GLU A 110 -27.29 16.45 -8.15
N GLN A 111 -27.58 17.60 -7.55
CA GLN A 111 -26.73 18.80 -7.65
C GLN A 111 -25.34 18.67 -7.02
N ASP A 112 -25.11 17.59 -6.26
CA ASP A 112 -23.87 17.31 -5.53
C ASP A 112 -23.10 16.11 -6.13
N HIS A 113 -23.65 15.45 -7.17
CA HIS A 113 -23.04 14.26 -7.82
C HIS A 113 -21.64 14.55 -8.37
N ASP A 114 -21.51 15.55 -9.23
CA ASP A 114 -20.23 15.89 -9.86
C ASP A 114 -19.17 16.28 -8.83
N ALA A 115 -19.56 17.05 -7.81
CA ALA A 115 -18.67 17.46 -6.74
C ALA A 115 -18.17 16.23 -5.95
N LEU A 116 -19.08 15.31 -5.61
CA LEU A 116 -18.73 14.09 -4.91
C LEU A 116 -17.82 13.18 -5.75
N THR A 117 -18.09 13.01 -7.05
CA THR A 117 -17.23 12.23 -7.94
C THR A 117 -15.81 12.79 -7.98
N VAL A 118 -15.63 14.11 -8.08
CA VAL A 118 -14.30 14.75 -8.05
C VAL A 118 -13.60 14.51 -6.70
N LEU A 119 -14.34 14.57 -5.59
CA LEU A 119 -13.81 14.30 -4.26
C LEU A 119 -13.35 12.84 -4.12
N VAL A 120 -14.16 11.87 -4.56
CA VAL A 120 -13.80 10.44 -4.55
C VAL A 120 -12.54 10.19 -5.38
N LEU A 121 -12.46 10.74 -6.59
CA LEU A 121 -11.29 10.55 -7.46
C LEU A 121 -10.02 11.16 -6.89
N THR A 122 -10.13 12.34 -6.26
CA THR A 122 -9.00 13.02 -5.61
C THR A 122 -8.52 12.23 -4.41
N PHE A 123 -9.44 11.80 -3.54
CA PHE A 123 -9.12 10.96 -2.38
C PHE A 123 -8.51 9.62 -2.81
N GLY A 124 -9.09 8.98 -3.84
CA GLY A 124 -8.62 7.72 -4.39
C GLY A 124 -7.21 7.78 -4.96
N ARG A 125 -6.88 8.88 -5.67
CA ARG A 125 -5.51 9.16 -6.13
C ARG A 125 -4.53 9.18 -4.95
N ASP A 126 -4.87 9.89 -3.88
CA ASP A 126 -4.00 10.05 -2.72
C ASP A 126 -3.82 8.73 -1.95
N VAL A 127 -4.87 7.90 -1.86
CA VAL A 127 -4.79 6.52 -1.35
C VAL A 127 -3.87 5.67 -2.22
N GLY A 128 -3.98 5.76 -3.55
CA GLY A 128 -3.12 5.01 -4.48
C GLY A 128 -1.63 5.36 -4.32
N PHE A 129 -1.30 6.65 -4.23
CA PHE A 129 0.08 7.08 -3.97
C PHE A 129 0.60 6.62 -2.61
N ALA A 130 -0.23 6.68 -1.58
CA ALA A 130 0.17 6.19 -0.26
C ALA A 130 0.46 4.68 -0.27
N ALA A 131 -0.33 3.88 -0.98
CA ALA A 131 -0.06 2.45 -1.17
C ALA A 131 1.29 2.25 -1.87
N ALA A 132 1.55 2.99 -2.97
CA ALA A 132 2.82 2.91 -3.69
C ALA A 132 4.01 3.26 -2.79
N GLU A 133 3.89 4.31 -1.97
CA GLU A 133 4.95 4.75 -1.06
C GLU A 133 5.30 3.68 0.00
N VAL A 134 4.30 3.00 0.56
CA VAL A 134 4.50 1.92 1.53
C VAL A 134 5.29 0.76 0.91
N TYR A 135 4.95 0.36 -0.31
CA TYR A 135 5.67 -0.72 -1.00
C TYR A 135 7.05 -0.27 -1.49
N ALA A 136 7.21 0.99 -1.90
CA ALA A 136 8.51 1.57 -2.25
C ALA A 136 9.45 1.53 -1.05
N ARG A 137 9.00 2.01 0.12
CA ARG A 137 9.78 1.94 1.36
C ARG A 137 10.14 0.50 1.75
N ALA A 138 9.23 -0.45 1.56
CA ALA A 138 9.51 -1.87 1.80
C ALA A 138 10.57 -2.42 0.82
N ALA A 139 10.56 -1.99 -0.44
CA ALA A 139 11.56 -2.37 -1.44
C ALA A 139 12.93 -1.74 -1.16
N GLU A 140 12.98 -0.46 -0.78
CA GLU A 140 14.19 0.24 -0.38
C GLU A 140 14.85 -0.40 0.85
N ALA A 141 14.05 -0.75 1.86
CA ALA A 141 14.55 -1.44 3.05
C ALA A 141 15.19 -2.80 2.71
N ARG A 142 14.62 -3.54 1.75
CA ARG A 142 15.21 -4.79 1.24
C ARG A 142 16.53 -4.52 0.50
N GLY A 143 16.57 -3.54 -0.40
CA GLY A 143 17.80 -3.19 -1.11
C GLY A 143 18.93 -2.72 -0.16
N ALA A 144 18.59 -1.96 0.88
CA ALA A 144 19.56 -1.54 1.90
C ALA A 144 20.09 -2.72 2.73
N TRP A 145 19.24 -3.71 3.00
CA TRP A 145 19.65 -4.95 3.66
C TRP A 145 20.62 -5.76 2.79
N ASP A 146 20.32 -5.92 1.50
CA ASP A 146 21.17 -6.66 0.57
C ASP A 146 22.55 -5.99 0.43
N ALA A 147 22.59 -4.67 0.24
CA ALA A 147 23.85 -3.91 0.18
C ALA A 147 24.68 -4.03 1.46
N ARG A 148 24.03 -4.15 2.63
CA ARG A 148 24.72 -4.38 3.90
C ARG A 148 25.31 -5.79 3.97
N LEU A 149 24.58 -6.80 3.52
CA LEU A 149 25.09 -8.17 3.45
C LEU A 149 26.28 -8.28 2.51
N GLU A 150 26.22 -7.64 1.34
CA GLU A 150 27.32 -7.56 0.38
C GLU A 150 28.54 -6.85 0.99
N SER A 151 28.33 -5.73 1.68
CA SER A 151 29.43 -5.00 2.34
C SER A 151 30.13 -5.84 3.40
N VAL A 152 29.37 -6.61 4.19
CA VAL A 152 29.93 -7.55 5.19
C VAL A 152 30.66 -8.70 4.51
N ALA A 153 30.18 -9.19 3.36
CA ALA A 153 30.87 -10.21 2.58
C ALA A 153 32.19 -9.69 1.98
N VAL A 154 32.23 -8.45 1.48
CA VAL A 154 33.46 -7.82 1.00
C VAL A 154 34.45 -7.58 2.15
N ASP A 155 33.98 -7.09 3.30
CA ASP A 155 34.82 -6.88 4.47
C ASP A 155 35.47 -8.18 4.96
N SER A 156 34.71 -9.29 5.01
CA SER A 156 35.25 -10.59 5.39
C SER A 156 36.23 -11.17 4.37
N MET A 157 36.12 -10.81 3.07
CA MET A 157 37.13 -11.17 2.07
C MET A 157 38.46 -10.41 2.26
N LEU A 158 38.41 -9.19 2.79
CA LEU A 158 39.60 -8.36 3.03
C LEU A 158 40.28 -8.70 4.36
N HIS A 159 39.49 -8.99 5.40
CA HIS A 159 39.98 -9.07 6.78
C HIS A 159 39.69 -10.41 7.48
N GLY A 160 38.82 -11.26 6.93
CA GLY A 160 38.37 -12.51 7.55
C GLY A 160 39.13 -13.75 7.07
N SER A 161 38.80 -14.90 7.66
CA SER A 161 39.28 -16.19 7.16
C SER A 161 38.56 -16.61 5.87
N PRO A 162 39.16 -17.50 5.04
CA PRO A 162 38.50 -17.98 3.82
C PRO A 162 37.13 -18.62 4.06
N GLU A 163 36.95 -19.32 5.20
CA GLU A 163 35.69 -19.96 5.57
C GLU A 163 34.63 -18.93 5.98
N GLU A 164 35.01 -17.90 6.73
CA GLU A 164 34.13 -16.77 7.05
C GLU A 164 33.77 -15.97 5.79
N ALA A 165 34.71 -15.72 4.90
CA ALA A 165 34.48 -15.06 3.62
C ALA A 165 33.45 -15.83 2.78
N ALA A 166 33.62 -17.15 2.64
CA ALA A 166 32.67 -18.01 1.93
C ALA A 166 31.27 -18.02 2.58
N SER A 167 31.20 -18.10 3.91
CA SER A 167 29.94 -18.09 4.65
C SER A 167 29.18 -16.76 4.51
N ARG A 168 29.89 -15.63 4.59
CA ARG A 168 29.28 -14.29 4.41
C ARG A 168 28.86 -14.04 2.97
N ALA A 169 29.68 -14.45 2.00
CA ALA A 169 29.31 -14.41 0.57
C ALA A 169 28.04 -15.22 0.28
N GLY A 170 27.94 -16.43 0.83
CA GLY A 170 26.72 -17.25 0.71
C GLY A 170 25.50 -16.59 1.34
N SER A 171 25.67 -15.88 2.47
CA SER A 171 24.61 -15.13 3.13
C SER A 171 24.13 -13.92 2.30
N ALA A 172 25.00 -13.34 1.47
CA ALA A 172 24.67 -12.30 0.48
C ALA A 172 24.09 -12.89 -0.83
N GLY A 173 23.89 -14.21 -0.91
CA GLY A 173 23.35 -14.89 -2.08
C GLY A 173 24.39 -15.27 -3.15
N TRP A 174 25.68 -15.11 -2.89
CA TRP A 174 26.74 -15.48 -3.83
C TRP A 174 27.01 -16.98 -3.75
N SER A 175 26.66 -17.71 -4.81
CA SER A 175 26.71 -19.17 -4.86
C SER A 175 28.06 -19.75 -5.30
N GLY A 176 29.03 -18.92 -5.67
CA GLY A 176 30.39 -19.35 -6.04
C GLY A 176 30.52 -20.07 -7.39
N ASN A 177 29.45 -20.19 -8.17
CA ASN A 177 29.43 -20.96 -9.42
C ASN A 177 29.73 -20.15 -10.70
N GLY A 178 30.34 -18.97 -10.57
CA GLY A 178 30.60 -18.06 -11.69
C GLY A 178 31.98 -17.42 -11.65
N PRO A 179 32.46 -16.88 -12.79
CA PRO A 179 33.73 -16.17 -12.84
C PRO A 179 33.68 -14.92 -11.95
N VAL A 180 34.76 -14.68 -11.19
CA VAL A 180 34.92 -13.51 -10.33
C VAL A 180 36.00 -12.61 -10.91
N VAL A 181 35.72 -11.30 -10.95
CA VAL A 181 36.71 -10.27 -11.29
C VAL A 181 36.90 -9.39 -10.07
N ALA A 182 38.14 -9.25 -9.62
CA ALA A 182 38.53 -8.33 -8.57
C ALA A 182 39.50 -7.29 -9.15
N ILE A 183 39.24 -6.01 -8.87
CA ILE A 183 40.13 -4.91 -9.24
C ILE A 183 40.58 -4.26 -7.94
N ALA A 184 41.88 -4.25 -7.69
CA ALA A 184 42.50 -3.56 -6.58
C ALA A 184 43.39 -2.43 -7.11
N ALA A 185 43.36 -1.29 -6.44
CA ALA A 185 44.21 -0.15 -6.74
C ALA A 185 44.88 0.33 -5.45
N ARG A 186 46.05 0.95 -5.60
CA ARG A 186 46.76 1.57 -4.48
C ARG A 186 46.26 3.00 -4.32
N ALA A 187 45.63 3.31 -3.19
CA ALA A 187 45.34 4.69 -2.82
C ALA A 187 46.55 5.31 -2.12
N SER A 188 47.08 6.42 -2.64
CA SER A 188 48.00 7.29 -1.90
C SER A 188 47.17 8.39 -1.24
N LEU A 189 47.17 8.41 0.11
CA LEU A 189 46.61 9.52 0.91
C LEU A 189 47.53 10.74 0.85
#